data_AF-A0A381TF52-F1
#
_entry.id   AF-A0A381TF52-F1
#
_cell.length_a   1.000
_cell.length_b   1.000
_cell.length_c   1.000
_cell.angle_alpha   90.00
_cell.angle_beta   90.00
_cell.angle_gamma   90.00
#
_symmetry.space_group_name_H-M   'P 1'
#
loop_
_entity.id
_entity.type
_entity.pdbx_description
1 polymer ?
#
loop_
_entity_poly.entity_id
_entity_poly.type
_entity_poly.pdbx_seq_one_letter_code
_entity_poly.pdbx_strand_id
1 'polypeptide(L)'
;MAKLREIFYFDKETLEPVDNNEYDPIDDESIVQRDDLRKTRLTLRQINKTRKAAELHQEEQEKELHFVRQMYGLQANADAAAV
;
A
#
# COMPACT_ATOMS: atom_id res chain seq x y z
N MET A 1 -27.46 19.87 11.31
CA MET A 1 -26.84 18.53 11.14
C MET A 1 -26.18 18.52 9.77
N ALA A 2 -24.92 18.96 9.68
CA ALA A 2 -24.20 19.02 8.41
C ALA A 2 -23.63 17.63 8.09
N LYS A 3 -24.01 17.09 6.94
CA LYS A 3 -23.54 15.79 6.44
C LYS A 3 -22.10 15.98 5.94
N LEU A 4 -21.11 15.38 6.60
CA LEU A 4 -19.73 15.34 6.10
C LEU A 4 -19.74 14.61 4.76
N ARG A 5 -19.17 15.25 3.74
CA ARG A 5 -18.90 14.63 2.44
C ARG A 5 -17.48 14.09 2.50
N GLU A 6 -17.34 12.80 2.76
CA GLU A 6 -16.07 12.09 2.62
C GLU A 6 -15.71 12.05 1.13
N ILE A 7 -14.47 12.40 0.79
CA ILE A 7 -13.98 12.41 -0.60
C ILE A 7 -13.75 10.96 -0.99
N PHE A 8 -14.71 10.34 -1.67
CA PHE A 8 -14.51 9.01 -2.25
C PHE A 8 -13.44 9.10 -3.34
N TYR A 9 -12.38 8.30 -3.20
CA TYR A 9 -11.41 8.14 -4.26
C TYR A 9 -12.05 7.23 -5.32
N PHE A 10 -12.25 7.76 -6.52
CA PHE A 10 -12.78 7.00 -7.64
C PHE A 10 -11.62 6.55 -8.50
N ASP A 11 -11.56 5.25 -8.78
CA ASP A 11 -10.67 4.73 -9.79
C ASP A 11 -11.02 5.35 -11.16
N LYS A 12 -10.01 5.88 -11.85
CA LYS A 12 -10.19 6.63 -13.10
C LYS A 12 -10.68 5.76 -14.24
N GLU A 13 -10.52 4.44 -14.13
CA GLU A 13 -10.93 3.48 -15.15
C GLU A 13 -12.28 2.86 -14.84
N THR A 14 -12.52 2.45 -13.60
CA THR A 14 -13.72 1.68 -13.22
C THR A 14 -14.85 2.53 -12.63
N LEU A 15 -14.58 3.79 -12.25
CA LEU A 15 -15.53 4.67 -11.53
C LEU A 15 -16.05 4.07 -10.21
N GLU A 16 -15.40 3.02 -9.71
CA GLU A 16 -15.74 2.40 -8.44
C GLU A 16 -15.04 3.16 -7.29
N PRO A 17 -15.70 3.28 -6.12
CA PRO A 17 -15.07 3.85 -4.95
C PRO A 17 -14.03 2.86 -4.43
N VAL A 18 -12.75 3.22 -4.52
CA VAL A 18 -11.62 2.41 -4.04
C VAL A 18 -11.00 3.09 -2.83
N ASP A 19 -10.65 2.31 -1.81
CA ASP A 19 -9.97 2.82 -0.63
C ASP A 19 -8.47 2.98 -0.95
N ASN A 20 -7.96 4.21 -0.92
CA ASN A 20 -6.54 4.46 -1.18
C ASN A 20 -5.73 4.12 0.08
N ASN A 21 -5.06 2.97 0.06
CA ASN A 21 -4.20 2.50 1.14
C ASN A 21 -2.71 2.86 0.94
N GLU A 22 -2.40 3.67 -0.08
CA GLU A 22 -1.02 4.08 -0.40
C GLU A 22 -0.46 5.07 0.62
N TYR A 23 0.83 5.40 0.44
CA TYR A 23 1.51 6.40 1.25
C TYR A 23 0.89 7.80 1.07
N ASP A 24 0.59 8.46 2.20
CA ASP A 24 0.17 9.86 2.24
C ASP A 24 1.30 10.72 2.86
N PRO A 25 1.85 11.70 2.12
CA PRO A 25 2.86 12.64 2.63
C PRO A 25 2.42 13.45 3.85
N ILE A 26 1.12 13.66 4.05
CA ILE A 26 0.58 14.40 5.21
C ILE A 26 0.84 13.66 6.53
N ASP A 27 1.03 12.33 6.46
CA ASP A 27 1.32 11.52 7.64
C ASP A 27 2.81 11.50 8.02
N ASP A 28 3.69 12.14 7.23
CA ASP A 28 5.10 12.33 7.53
C ASP A 28 5.34 13.58 8.40
N GLU A 29 4.60 13.66 9.50
CA GLU A 29 4.79 14.69 10.51
C GLU A 29 5.44 14.08 11.75
N SER A 30 6.72 14.39 11.98
CA SER A 30 7.32 14.20 13.31
C SER A 30 8.10 15.43 13.73
N ILE A 31 7.61 16.12 14.78
CA ILE A 31 8.44 17.03 15.58
C ILE A 31 8.49 16.46 16.99
N VAL A 32 9.56 15.72 17.24
CA VAL A 32 9.87 15.09 18.53
C VAL A 32 10.62 16.09 19.39
N GLN A 33 10.19 16.28 20.65
CA GLN A 33 10.77 17.29 21.55
C GLN A 33 12.04 16.78 22.25
N ARG A 34 12.96 17.70 22.63
CA ARG A 34 14.34 17.35 23.04
C ARG A 34 14.46 16.61 24.38
N ASP A 35 13.41 16.63 25.17
CA ASP A 35 13.25 15.93 26.45
C ASP A 35 12.49 14.60 26.29
N ASP A 36 12.26 14.14 25.05
CA ASP A 36 11.54 12.89 24.78
C ASP A 36 12.42 11.64 25.01
N LEU A 37 12.04 10.85 26.02
CA LEU A 37 12.68 9.60 26.43
C LEU A 37 11.74 8.39 26.29
N ARG A 38 10.63 8.51 25.55
CA ARG A 38 9.56 7.50 25.51
C ARG A 38 9.64 6.57 24.29
N LYS A 39 9.25 5.30 24.52
CA LYS A 39 8.64 4.47 23.47
C LYS A 39 7.19 4.96 23.30
N THR A 40 6.91 5.73 22.26
CA THR A 40 5.58 6.33 22.04
C THR A 40 4.54 5.23 21.77
N ARG A 41 3.45 5.20 22.53
CA ARG A 41 2.32 4.30 22.23
C ARG A 41 1.67 4.76 20.94
N LEU A 42 1.54 3.84 19.98
CA LEU A 42 0.84 4.13 18.73
C LEU A 42 -0.63 4.44 19.02
N THR A 43 -1.14 5.48 18.36
CA THR A 43 -2.57 5.78 18.32
C THR A 43 -3.31 4.69 17.52
N LEU A 44 -4.61 4.49 17.77
CA LEU A 44 -5.42 3.53 17.01
C LEU A 44 -5.41 3.82 15.49
N ARG A 45 -5.33 5.09 15.11
CA ARG A 45 -5.18 5.51 13.71
C ARG A 45 -3.86 5.00 13.12
N GLN A 46 -2.74 5.21 13.82
CA GLN A 46 -1.43 4.70 13.40
C GLN A 46 -1.41 3.18 13.33
N ILE A 47 -2.01 2.48 14.29
CA ILE A 47 -2.11 1.01 14.29
C ILE A 47 -2.89 0.53 13.06
N ASN A 48 -4.09 1.08 12.82
CA ASN A 48 -4.90 0.70 11.66
C ASN A 48 -4.18 1.00 10.34
N LYS A 49 -3.49 2.15 10.26
CA LYS A 49 -2.66 2.49 9.10
C LYS A 49 -1.54 1.47 8.89
N THR A 50 -0.78 1.12 9.93
CA THR A 50 0.29 0.11 9.81
C THR A 50 -0.23 -1.26 9.40
N ARG A 51 -1.42 -1.66 9.88
CA ARG A 51 -2.08 -2.91 9.46
C ARG A 51 -2.43 -2.88 7.98
N LYS A 52 -3.12 -1.83 7.52
CA LYS A 52 -3.47 -1.66 6.09
C LYS A 52 -2.22 -1.64 5.19
N ALA A 53 -1.16 -0.98 5.62
CA ALA A 53 0.11 -0.95 4.88
C ALA A 53 0.77 -2.34 4.81
N ALA A 54 0.70 -3.14 5.88
CA ALA A 54 1.21 -4.51 5.86
C ALA A 54 0.39 -5.43 4.95
N GLU A 55 -0.93 -5.25 4.88
CA GLU A 55 -1.81 -5.96 3.95
C GLU A 55 -1.49 -5.59 2.49
N LEU A 56 -1.39 -4.29 2.18
CA LEU A 56 -0.99 -3.80 0.87
C LEU A 56 0.37 -4.38 0.43
N HIS A 57 1.34 -4.40 1.35
CA HIS A 57 2.67 -4.94 1.05
C HIS A 57 2.64 -6.43 0.68
N GLN A 58 1.80 -7.24 1.35
CA GLN A 58 1.63 -8.65 1.00
C GLN A 58 1.01 -8.81 -0.38
N GLU A 59 -0.02 -8.03 -0.70
CA GLU A 59 -0.64 -8.03 -2.03
C GLU A 59 0.35 -7.62 -3.13
N GLU A 60 1.19 -6.62 -2.88
CA GLU A 60 2.24 -6.20 -3.82
C GLU A 60 3.29 -7.30 -4.04
N GLN A 61 3.73 -7.99 -2.99
CA GLN A 61 4.65 -9.13 -3.13
C GLN A 61 4.07 -10.24 -3.99
N GLU A 62 2.77 -10.56 -3.83
CA GLU A 62 2.10 -11.57 -4.64
C GLU A 62 2.02 -11.14 -6.12
N LYS A 63 1.69 -9.87 -6.37
CA LYS A 63 1.66 -9.30 -7.72
C LYS A 63 3.06 -9.32 -8.36
N GLU A 64 4.09 -8.95 -7.61
CA GLU A 64 5.48 -8.98 -8.05
C GLU A 64 5.94 -10.41 -8.37
N LEU A 65 5.61 -11.37 -7.50
CA LEU A 65 5.93 -12.78 -7.73
C LEU A 65 5.27 -13.29 -9.02
N HIS A 66 4.02 -12.93 -9.26
CA HIS A 66 3.33 -13.27 -10.50
C HIS A 66 3.97 -12.62 -11.72
N PHE A 67 4.35 -11.34 -11.62
CA PHE A 67 5.06 -10.62 -12.68
C PHE A 67 6.42 -11.25 -13.01
N VAL A 68 7.23 -11.57 -12.00
CA VAL A 68 8.53 -12.26 -12.16
C VAL A 68 8.32 -13.63 -12.80
N ARG A 69 7.31 -14.41 -12.37
CA ARG A 69 6.97 -15.69 -12.97
C ARG A 69 6.57 -15.57 -14.44
N GLN A 70 5.82 -14.53 -14.82
CA GLN A 70 5.48 -14.29 -16.22
C GLN A 70 6.72 -13.96 -17.06
N MET A 71 7.56 -13.06 -16.57
CA MET A 71 8.78 -12.64 -17.25
C MET A 71 9.67 -13.86 -17.55
N TYR A 72 10.11 -14.56 -16.50
CA TYR A 72 11.04 -15.69 -16.62
C TYR A 72 10.39 -16.98 -17.10
N GLY A 73 9.09 -17.18 -16.87
CA GLY A 73 8.35 -18.32 -17.39
C GLY A 73 8.19 -18.29 -18.91
N LEU A 74 8.07 -17.09 -19.50
CA LEU A 74 8.06 -16.93 -20.96
C LEU A 74 9.44 -17.18 -21.56
N GLN A 75 10.51 -16.71 -20.91
CA GLN A 75 11.89 -16.94 -21.36
C GLN A 75 12.29 -18.42 -21.31
N ALA A 76 11.91 -19.14 -20.25
CA ALA A 76 12.16 -20.58 -20.15
C ALA A 76 11.48 -21.40 -21.27
N ASN A 77 10.28 -20.99 -21.70
CA ASN A 77 9.58 -21.63 -22.82
C ASN A 77 10.18 -21.25 -24.19
N ALA A 78 10.69 -20.03 -24.35
CA ALA A 78 11.36 -19.60 -25.58
C ALA A 78 12.68 -20.34 -25.80
N ASP A 79 13.47 -20.54 -24.73
CA ASP A 79 14.71 -21.32 -24.80
C ASP A 79 14.45 -22.82 -25.07
N ALA A 80 13.37 -23.38 -24.52
CA ALA A 80 12.97 -24.77 -24.77
C ALA A 80 12.41 -25.02 -26.18
N ALA A 81 11.88 -23.99 -26.85
CA ALA A 81 11.40 -24.07 -28.23
C ALA A 81 12.50 -23.80 -29.27
N ALA A 82 13.66 -23.29 -28.84
CA ALA A 82 14.82 -22.98 -29.69
C ALA A 82 15.87 -24.13 -29.74
N VAL A 83 15.65 -25.22 -28.98
CA VAL A 83 16.45 -26.46 -28.99
C VAL A 83 15.66 -27.55 -29.71
#